data_AF-A0A7W0V5B1-F1
#
_entry.id   AF-A0A7W0V5B1-F1
#
_cell.length_a   1.000
_cell.length_b   1.000
_cell.length_c   1.000
_cell.angle_alpha   90.00
_cell.angle_beta   90.00
_cell.angle_gamma   90.00
#
_symmetry.space_group_name_H-M   'P 1'
#
loop_
_entity.id
_entity.type
_entity.pdbx_description
1 polymer ?
#
loop_
_entity_poly.entity_id
_entity_poly.type
_entity_poly.pdbx_seq_one_letter_code
_entity_poly.pdbx_strand_id
1 'polypeptide(L)'
;MGEAKSAIEILSRIARRMGYAMNYRGPAQVMDEIATLVPSYAGINYARLERQGVHVPARSYMDAGTPILTVRHNGAGELAPRLASAAVIADTI
;
A
#
# COMPACT_ATOMS: atom_id res chain seq x y z
N MET A 1 -6.74 -21.78 28.04
CA MET A 1 -6.27 -21.13 26.79
C MET A 1 -7.20 -19.95 26.50
N GLY A 2 -6.68 -18.83 25.98
CA GLY A 2 -7.48 -17.63 25.67
C GLY A 2 -7.86 -17.55 24.20
N GLU A 3 -9.05 -17.02 23.90
CA GLU A 3 -9.52 -16.78 22.53
C GLU A 3 -9.03 -15.41 22.02
N ALA A 4 -7.89 -15.39 21.31
CA ALA A 4 -7.41 -14.18 20.66
C ALA A 4 -8.31 -13.82 19.45
N LYS A 5 -8.60 -12.53 19.30
CA LYS A 5 -9.44 -11.99 18.22
C LYS A 5 -8.66 -10.99 17.40
N SER A 6 -8.97 -10.89 16.11
CA SER A 6 -8.35 -9.91 15.23
C SER A 6 -8.83 -8.48 15.54
N ALA A 7 -8.04 -7.47 15.18
CA ALA A 7 -8.44 -6.08 15.34
C ALA A 7 -9.75 -5.76 14.60
N ILE A 8 -9.94 -6.29 13.38
CA ILE A 8 -11.17 -6.11 12.60
C ILE A 8 -12.38 -6.70 13.34
N GLU A 9 -12.24 -7.89 13.92
CA GLU A 9 -13.33 -8.51 14.69
C GLU A 9 -13.68 -7.69 15.93
N ILE A 10 -12.66 -7.21 16.66
CA ILE A 10 -12.85 -6.39 17.86
C ILE A 10 -13.57 -5.09 17.49
N LEU A 11 -13.08 -4.36 16.48
CA LEU A 11 -13.68 -3.11 16.00
C LEU A 11 -15.10 -3.33 15.48
N SER A 12 -15.33 -4.40 14.72
CA SER A 12 -16.67 -4.73 14.20
C SER A 12 -17.67 -5.01 15.32
N ARG A 13 -17.24 -5.68 16.39
CA ARG A 13 -18.07 -5.95 17.58
C ARG A 13 -18.35 -4.69 18.40
N ILE A 14 -17.42 -3.74 18.45
CA ILE A 14 -17.63 -2.44 19.10
C ILE A 14 -18.62 -1.61 18.27
N ALA A 15 -18.39 -1.48 16.96
CA ALA A 15 -19.27 -0.76 16.05
C ALA A 15 -20.72 -1.29 16.09
N ARG A 16 -20.90 -2.62 16.12
CA ARG A 16 -22.23 -3.23 16.23
C ARG A 16 -22.95 -2.87 17.53
N ARG A 17 -22.22 -2.74 18.65
CA ARG A 17 -22.80 -2.26 19.92
C ARG A 17 -23.16 -0.79 19.89
N MET A 18 -22.52 -0.01 19.03
CA MET A 18 -22.85 1.40 18.77
C MET A 18 -23.96 1.57 17.73
N GLY A 19 -24.53 0.49 17.20
CA GLY A 19 -25.60 0.53 16.18
C GLY A 19 -25.11 0.56 14.73
N TYR A 20 -23.81 0.40 14.47
CA TYR A 20 -23.24 0.34 13.12
C TYR A 20 -22.80 -1.08 12.74
N ALA A 21 -23.43 -1.66 11.71
CA ALA A 21 -23.16 -3.02 11.28
C ALA A 21 -21.93 -3.10 10.35
N MET A 22 -20.76 -3.26 10.95
CA MET A 22 -19.49 -3.48 10.25
C MET A 22 -19.30 -4.98 9.96
N ASN A 23 -19.53 -5.40 8.71
CA ASN A 23 -19.57 -6.81 8.30
C ASN A 23 -18.45 -7.15 7.32
N TYR A 24 -17.21 -7.30 7.82
CA TYR A 24 -16.08 -7.73 7.01
C TYR A 24 -15.74 -9.21 7.25
N ARG A 25 -15.48 -9.95 6.17
CA ARG A 25 -14.99 -11.34 6.23
C ARG A 25 -13.49 -11.43 6.52
N GLY A 26 -12.76 -10.34 6.30
CA GLY A 26 -11.32 -10.28 6.47
C GLY A 26 -10.73 -8.95 5.99
N PRO A 27 -9.40 -8.79 6.06
CA PRO A 27 -8.74 -7.53 5.76
C PRO A 27 -8.77 -7.15 4.27
N ALA A 28 -8.94 -8.13 3.37
CA ALA A 28 -9.08 -7.85 1.94
C ALA A 28 -10.29 -6.96 1.62
N GLN A 29 -11.46 -7.26 2.22
CA GLN A 29 -12.66 -6.44 2.01
C GLN A 29 -12.51 -5.03 2.59
N VAL A 30 -11.80 -4.88 3.71
CA VAL A 30 -11.50 -3.56 4.29
C VAL A 30 -10.62 -2.77 3.34
N MET A 31 -9.58 -3.39 2.78
CA MET A 31 -8.70 -2.72 1.83
C MET A 31 -9.42 -2.36 0.54
N ASP A 32 -10.32 -3.21 0.05
CA ASP A 32 -11.15 -2.92 -1.12
C ASP A 32 -12.06 -1.70 -0.87
N GLU A 33 -12.67 -1.59 0.31
CA GLU A 33 -13.44 -0.39 0.70
C GLU A 33 -12.54 0.86 0.74
N ILE A 34 -11.36 0.78 1.35
CA ILE A 34 -10.39 1.89 1.38
C ILE A 34 -10.00 2.30 -0.05
N ALA A 35 -9.75 1.35 -0.94
CA ALA A 35 -9.40 1.61 -2.33
C ALA A 35 -10.52 2.34 -3.10
N THR A 36 -11.79 2.07 -2.76
CA THR A 36 -12.92 2.80 -3.37
C THR A 36 -13.07 4.23 -2.83
N LEU A 37 -12.68 4.48 -1.59
CA LEU A 37 -12.85 5.79 -0.93
C LEU A 37 -11.65 6.72 -1.11
N VAL A 38 -10.44 6.15 -1.23
CA VAL A 38 -9.19 6.91 -1.25
C VAL A 38 -8.50 6.76 -2.60
N PRO A 39 -8.52 7.80 -3.48
CA PRO A 39 -8.00 7.69 -4.85
C PRO A 39 -6.53 7.28 -4.97
N SER A 40 -5.69 7.56 -3.97
CA SER A 40 -4.28 7.14 -3.95
C SER A 40 -4.08 5.64 -3.70
N TYR A 41 -5.11 4.95 -3.21
CA TYR A 41 -5.12 3.50 -2.97
C TYR A 41 -5.98 2.73 -3.98
N ALA A 42 -6.56 3.39 -4.98
CA ALA A 42 -7.48 2.77 -5.93
C ALA A 42 -6.87 1.59 -6.72
N GLY A 43 -5.55 1.55 -6.87
CA GLY A 43 -4.82 0.46 -7.49
C GLY A 43 -4.43 -0.70 -6.56
N ILE A 44 -4.77 -0.64 -5.27
CA ILE A 44 -4.35 -1.62 -4.26
C ILE A 44 -5.44 -2.68 -4.08
N ASN A 45 -5.06 -3.95 -4.21
CA ASN A 45 -5.89 -5.09 -3.83
C ASN A 45 -5.00 -6.26 -3.38
N TYR A 46 -5.57 -7.21 -2.65
CA TYR A 46 -4.81 -8.35 -2.11
C TYR A 46 -4.22 -9.25 -3.19
N ALA A 47 -4.98 -9.56 -4.25
CA ALA A 47 -4.51 -10.41 -5.35
C ALA A 47 -3.28 -9.84 -6.06
N ARG A 48 -3.16 -8.51 -6.10
CA ARG A 48 -2.03 -7.80 -6.68
C ARG A 48 -0.83 -7.83 -5.75
N LEU A 49 -1.04 -7.57 -4.45
CA LEU A 49 0.00 -7.63 -3.41
C LEU A 49 0.63 -9.03 -3.29
N GLU A 50 -0.16 -10.09 -3.45
CA GLU A 50 0.33 -11.47 -3.45
C GLU A 50 1.24 -11.79 -4.64
N ARG A 51 1.00 -11.16 -5.80
CA ARG A 51 1.82 -11.34 -6.99
C ARG A 51 3.09 -10.50 -6.94
N GLN A 52 2.97 -9.25 -6.51
CA GLN A 52 4.07 -8.31 -6.39
C GLN A 52 3.72 -7.18 -5.41
N GLY A 53 4.72 -6.68 -4.68
CA GLY A 53 4.55 -5.48 -3.86
C GLY A 53 4.16 -4.26 -4.72
N VAL A 54 3.35 -3.36 -4.17
CA VAL A 54 2.92 -2.12 -4.84
C VAL A 54 3.23 -0.93 -3.94
N HIS A 55 3.91 0.06 -4.49
CA HIS A 55 4.16 1.32 -3.78
C HIS A 55 2.97 2.27 -3.94
N VAL A 56 2.51 2.83 -2.83
CA VAL A 56 1.48 3.87 -2.82
C VAL A 56 2.17 5.23 -3.09
N PRO A 57 1.60 6.13 -3.91
CA PRO A 57 0.27 6.09 -4.52
C PRO A 57 0.19 5.17 -5.74
N ALA A 58 -0.92 4.44 -5.83
CA ALA A 58 -1.34 3.69 -7.01
C ALA A 58 -2.80 4.05 -7.30
N ARG A 59 -3.04 4.85 -8.35
CA ARG A 59 -4.37 5.39 -8.68
C ARG A 59 -5.18 4.47 -9.59
N SER A 60 -4.54 3.47 -10.18
CA SER A 60 -5.18 2.43 -10.98
C SER A 60 -4.48 1.08 -10.80
N TYR A 61 -5.13 -0.01 -11.21
CA TYR A 61 -4.54 -1.35 -11.22
C TYR A 61 -3.35 -1.49 -12.18
N MET A 62 -3.27 -0.63 -13.19
CA MET A 62 -2.17 -0.62 -14.17
C MET A 62 -0.97 0.21 -13.70
N ASP A 63 -1.15 1.06 -12.69
CA ASP A 63 -0.08 1.93 -12.21
C ASP A 63 0.92 1.10 -11.43
N ALA A 64 2.20 1.05 -11.83
CA ALA A 64 3.26 0.33 -11.11
C ALA A 64 3.47 0.80 -9.66
N GLY A 65 2.82 1.90 -9.27
CA GLY A 65 3.09 2.61 -8.02
C GLY A 65 4.24 3.57 -8.19
N THR A 66 4.30 4.60 -7.36
CA THR A 66 5.42 5.56 -7.38
C THR A 66 6.38 5.22 -6.23
N PRO A 67 7.53 4.58 -6.47
CA PRO A 67 8.49 4.25 -5.41
C PRO A 67 9.15 5.48 -4.79
N ILE A 68 9.13 6.63 -5.48
CA ILE A 68 9.68 7.90 -5.00
C ILE A 68 8.59 8.96 -5.06
N LEU A 69 8.09 9.37 -3.88
CA LEU A 69 6.96 10.29 -3.77
C LEU A 69 7.25 11.68 -4.38
N THR A 70 8.51 12.15 -4.33
CA THR A 70 8.96 13.44 -4.91
C THR A 70 10.49 13.45 -5.13
N VAL A 71 10.98 13.79 -6.35
CA VAL A 71 12.42 14.04 -6.62
C VAL A 71 12.80 15.52 -6.49
N ARG A 72 11.82 16.44 -6.58
CA ARG A 72 12.04 17.89 -6.41
C ARG A 72 10.97 18.51 -5.54
N HIS A 73 11.36 18.90 -4.34
CA HIS A 73 10.85 20.11 -3.71
C HIS A 73 12.08 20.94 -3.33
N ASN A 74 12.09 22.18 -3.76
CA ASN A 74 13.07 23.23 -3.52
C ASN A 74 13.37 23.47 -2.03
N GLY A 75 14.19 22.61 -1.44
CA GLY A 75 14.77 22.80 -0.11
C GLY A 75 15.65 21.63 0.33
N ALA A 76 16.79 21.45 -0.35
CA ALA A 76 17.94 20.60 0.01
C ALA A 76 17.69 19.09 0.19
N GLY A 77 17.88 18.33 -0.89
CA GLY A 77 17.99 16.87 -0.87
C GLY A 77 17.70 16.24 -2.22
N GLU A 78 18.56 16.50 -3.22
CA GLU A 78 18.44 15.88 -4.53
C GLU A 78 18.79 14.39 -4.43
N LEU A 79 17.78 13.52 -4.29
CA LEU A 79 17.95 12.09 -4.49
C LEU A 79 17.67 11.78 -5.95
N ALA A 80 18.69 11.93 -6.78
CA ALA A 80 18.71 11.37 -8.13
C ALA A 80 19.02 9.87 -8.00
N PRO A 81 18.05 8.94 -8.20
CA PRO A 81 18.38 7.54 -8.31
C PRO A 81 19.09 7.34 -9.65
N ARG A 82 20.40 7.56 -9.70
CA ARG A 82 21.21 7.01 -10.78
C ARG A 82 21.31 5.52 -10.51
N LEU A 83 20.55 4.73 -11.25
CA LEU A 83 20.93 3.34 -11.47
C LEU A 83 22.32 3.40 -12.12
N ALA A 84 23.36 3.04 -11.37
CA ALA A 84 24.66 2.79 -11.98
C ALA A 84 24.43 1.68 -13.01
N SER A 85 24.47 2.02 -14.29
CA SER A 85 24.45 1.00 -15.34
C SER A 85 25.65 0.10 -15.14
N ALA A 86 25.44 -1.22 -15.27
CA ALA A 86 26.46 -2.26 -15.09
C ALA A 86 27.73 -2.09 -15.95
N ALA A 87 27.76 -1.14 -16.90
CA ALA A 87 28.91 -0.85 -17.74
C ALA A 87 30.09 -0.15 -17.02
N VAL A 88 29.92 0.39 -15.82
CA VAL A 88 30.99 1.15 -15.13
C VAL A 88 31.99 0.28 -14.34
N ILE A 89 31.69 -1.02 -14.12
CA ILE A 89 32.56 -1.91 -13.31
C ILE A 89 33.62 -2.63 -14.18
N ALA A 90 33.55 -2.54 -15.51
CA ALA A 90 34.48 -3.25 -16.40
C ALA A 90 35.78 -2.49 -16.74
N ASP A 91 35.90 -1.20 -16.39
CA ASP A 91 37.04 -0.35 -16.81
C ASP A 91 38.00 0.02 -15.66
N THR A 92 37.94 -0.71 -14.54
CA THR A 92 38.91 -0.58 -13.45
C THR A 92 39.42 -1.95 -13.01
N ILE A 93 40.11 -2.65 -13.92
CA ILE A 93 41.24 -3.55 -13.65
C ILE A 93 42.30 -3.28 -14.72
#